data_AF-A0A2V7E670-F1
#
_entry.id   AF-A0A2V7E670-F1
#
_cell.length_a   1.000
_cell.length_b   1.000
_cell.length_c   1.000
_cell.angle_alpha   90.00
_cell.angle_beta   90.00
_cell.angle_gamma   90.00
#
_symmetry.space_group_name_H-M   'P 1'
#
loop_
_entity.id
_entity.type
_entity.pdbx_description
1 polymer ?
#
loop_
_entity_poly.entity_id
_entity_poly.type
_entity_poly.pdbx_seq_one_letter_code
_entity_poly.pdbx_strand_id
1 'polypeptide(L)'
;MFSGGSYDEVARWLHNFLLAHAKRENPRVEVESESGDERQGKSYAARLRLGDKLSPPIELDYKEVADNRGSLAWGRAMAERTRVMARELTSS
;
A
#
# COMPACT_ATOMS: atom_id res chain seq x y z
N MET A 1 -23.39 -6.47 9.67
CA MET A 1 -23.07 -6.29 8.25
C MET A 1 -21.74 -5.54 8.19
N PHE A 2 -20.65 -6.22 7.83
CA PHE A 2 -19.32 -5.60 7.79
C PHE A 2 -19.25 -4.66 6.57
N SER A 3 -19.08 -3.35 6.78
CA SER A 3 -18.91 -2.35 5.72
C SER A 3 -17.47 -2.31 5.16
N GLY A 4 -16.63 -3.28 5.56
CA GLY A 4 -15.19 -3.33 5.31
C GLY A 4 -14.78 -3.89 3.95
N GLY A 5 -15.71 -4.43 3.16
CA GLY A 5 -15.41 -5.12 1.91
C GLY A 5 -14.73 -6.48 2.13
N SER A 6 -14.64 -7.28 1.08
CA SER A 6 -13.86 -8.52 1.05
C SER A 6 -12.35 -8.23 1.09
N TYR A 7 -11.56 -9.25 1.43
CA TYR A 7 -10.10 -9.16 1.43
C TYR A 7 -9.55 -8.64 0.10
N ASP A 8 -10.11 -9.09 -1.02
CA ASP A 8 -9.68 -8.67 -2.37
C ASP A 8 -10.09 -7.24 -2.70
N GLU A 9 -11.25 -6.78 -2.23
CA GLU A 9 -11.66 -5.38 -2.38
C GLU A 9 -10.77 -4.44 -1.58
N VAL A 10 -10.40 -4.84 -0.36
CA VAL A 10 -9.47 -4.09 0.49
C VAL A 10 -8.07 -4.10 -0.10
N ALA A 11 -7.61 -5.23 -0.64
CA ALA A 11 -6.32 -5.34 -1.35
C ALA A 11 -6.27 -4.39 -2.54
N ARG A 12 -7.31 -4.39 -3.38
CA ARG A 12 -7.42 -3.51 -4.54
C ARG A 12 -7.45 -2.04 -4.14
N TRP A 13 -8.18 -1.70 -3.08
CA TRP A 13 -8.21 -0.35 -2.54
C TRP A 13 -6.82 0.09 -2.07
N LEU A 14 -6.13 -0.76 -1.29
CA LEU A 14 -4.80 -0.49 -0.77
C LEU A 14 -3.80 -0.28 -1.91
N HIS A 15 -3.81 -1.16 -2.91
CA HIS A 15 -2.95 -1.04 -4.09
C HIS A 15 -3.13 0.31 -4.80
N ASN A 16 -4.38 0.66 -5.12
CA ASN A 16 -4.69 1.93 -5.77
C ASN A 16 -4.29 3.14 -4.93
N PHE A 17 -4.50 3.07 -3.60
CA PHE A 17 -4.12 4.12 -2.67
C PHE A 17 -2.60 4.35 -2.69
N LEU A 18 -1.81 3.28 -2.51
CA LEU A 18 -0.36 3.35 -2.51
C LEU A 18 0.16 3.85 -3.86
N LEU A 19 -0.38 3.33 -4.97
CA LEU A 19 0.03 3.70 -6.32
C LEU A 19 -0.23 5.18 -6.60
N ALA A 20 -1.42 5.67 -6.27
CA ALA A 20 -1.79 7.06 -6.48
C ALA A 20 -0.90 8.03 -5.70
N HIS A 21 -0.49 7.67 -4.49
CA HIS A 21 0.40 8.50 -3.68
C HIS A 21 1.87 8.40 -4.09
N ALA A 22 2.34 7.22 -4.48
CA ALA A 22 3.69 7.04 -5.00
C ALA A 22 3.91 7.79 -6.32
N LYS A 23 2.94 7.74 -7.24
CA LYS A 23 3.02 8.41 -8.55
C LYS A 23 3.07 9.94 -8.46
N ARG A 24 2.69 10.54 -7.33
CA ARG A 24 2.88 11.99 -7.08
C ARG A 24 4.35 12.38 -6.94
N GLU A 25 5.20 11.45 -6.53
CA GLU A 25 6.64 11.68 -6.38
C GLU A 25 7.39 11.32 -7.67
N ASN A 26 7.03 10.20 -8.30
CA ASN A 26 7.57 9.82 -9.59
C ASN A 26 6.57 8.94 -10.37
N PRO A 27 6.13 9.35 -11.58
CA PRO A 27 5.07 8.65 -12.32
C PRO A 27 5.47 7.24 -12.77
N ARG A 28 6.77 6.92 -12.78
CA ARG A 28 7.30 5.59 -13.13
C ARG A 28 7.30 4.60 -11.95
N VAL A 29 6.95 5.04 -10.75
CA VAL A 29 6.84 4.14 -9.60
C VAL A 29 5.61 3.27 -9.76
N GLU A 30 5.79 1.98 -9.48
CA GLU A 30 4.75 0.96 -9.46
C GLU A 30 4.61 0.37 -8.05
N VAL A 31 3.50 -0.31 -7.80
CA VAL A 31 3.23 -1.04 -6.55
C VAL A 31 3.09 -2.52 -6.85
N GLU A 32 3.90 -3.32 -6.16
CA GLU A 32 3.83 -4.77 -6.19
C GLU A 32 3.27 -5.29 -4.87
N SER A 33 2.33 -6.23 -4.94
CA SER A 33 1.80 -6.90 -3.76
C SER A 33 2.41 -8.30 -3.68
N GLU A 34 2.94 -8.65 -2.51
CA GLU A 34 3.34 -10.03 -2.25
C GLU A 34 2.09 -10.87 -2.03
N SER A 35 1.93 -11.90 -2.85
CA SER A 35 0.87 -12.89 -2.74
C SER A 35 1.37 -14.17 -2.06
N GLY A 36 0.59 -14.72 -1.13
CA GLY A 36 0.84 -16.03 -0.52
C GLY A 36 -0.33 -16.45 0.36
N ASP A 37 -0.67 -17.75 0.33
CA ASP A 37 -1.84 -18.32 1.04
C ASP A 37 -1.84 -18.02 2.54
N GLU A 38 -0.65 -17.92 3.15
CA GLU A 38 -0.50 -17.65 4.58
C GLU A 38 -1.01 -16.25 5.00
N ARG A 39 -0.95 -15.28 4.08
CA ARG A 39 -1.35 -13.88 4.28
C ARG A 39 -2.83 -13.64 3.98
N GLN A 40 -3.46 -14.52 3.19
CA GLN A 40 -4.83 -14.34 2.74
C GLN A 40 -5.79 -14.20 3.93
N GLY A 41 -6.59 -13.13 3.93
CA GLY A 41 -7.51 -12.82 5.02
C GLY A 41 -6.86 -12.30 6.31
N LYS A 42 -5.53 -12.15 6.36
CA LYS A 42 -4.79 -11.74 7.58
C LYS A 42 -4.00 -10.45 7.40
N SER A 43 -3.21 -10.36 6.33
CA SER A 43 -2.29 -9.24 6.13
C SER A 43 -2.01 -8.98 4.65
N TYR A 44 -1.35 -7.87 4.38
CA TYR A 44 -0.84 -7.43 3.09
C TYR A 44 0.63 -7.10 3.21
N ALA A 45 1.39 -7.41 2.16
CA ALA A 45 2.71 -6.84 1.94
C ALA A 45 2.74 -6.17 0.58
N ALA A 46 3.12 -4.89 0.56
CA ALA A 46 3.29 -4.13 -0.66
C ALA A 46 4.69 -3.55 -0.75
N ARG A 47 5.27 -3.51 -1.95
CA ARG A 47 6.55 -2.86 -2.24
C ARG A 47 6.35 -1.80 -3.31
N LEU A 48 7.11 -0.72 -3.20
CA LEU A 48 7.25 0.24 -4.29
C LEU A 48 8.39 -0.21 -5.20
N ARG A 49 8.18 -0.12 -6.51
CA ARG A 49 9.19 -0.47 -7.51
C ARG A 49 9.48 0.71 -8.44
N LEU A 50 10.75 0.96 -8.73
CA LEU A 50 11.21 1.89 -9.75
C LEU A 50 12.31 1.24 -10.59
N GLY A 51 11.97 0.81 -11.81
CA GLY A 51 12.86 -0.03 -12.61
C GLY A 51 13.13 -1.35 -11.88
N ASP A 52 14.41 -1.61 -11.59
CA ASP A 52 14.89 -2.78 -10.85
C ASP A 52 15.01 -2.54 -9.33
N LYS A 53 14.73 -1.32 -8.85
CA LYS A 53 14.81 -0.96 -7.43
C LYS A 53 13.50 -1.27 -6.72
N LEU A 54 13.59 -1.90 -5.55
CA LEU A 54 12.47 -2.21 -4.67
C LEU A 54 12.64 -1.53 -3.31
N SER A 55 11.56 -0.98 -2.77
CA SER A 55 11.53 -0.55 -1.37
C SER A 55 11.50 -1.75 -0.42
N PRO A 56 11.80 -1.52 0.87
CA PRO A 56 11.35 -2.43 1.92
C PRO A 56 9.83 -2.67 1.86
N PRO A 57 9.34 -3.83 2.33
CA PRO A 57 7.91 -4.12 2.33
C PRO A 57 7.14 -3.25 3.32
N ILE A 58 5.94 -2.84 2.90
CA ILE A 58 4.91 -2.23 3.71
C ILE A 58 4.00 -3.36 4.20
N GLU A 59 4.27 -3.82 5.40
CA GLU A 59 3.44 -4.82 6.09
C GLU A 59 2.24 -4.14 6.76
N LEU A 60 1.03 -4.65 6.50
CA LEU A 60 -0.22 -4.13 7.04
C LEU A 60 -1.19 -5.26 7.37
N ASP A 61 -1.86 -5.17 8.52
CA ASP A 61 -2.91 -6.11 8.87
C ASP A 61 -4.19 -5.84 8.06
N TYR A 62 -4.84 -6.90 7.59
CA TYR A 62 -6.10 -6.79 6.84
C TYR A 62 -7.15 -6.00 7.63
N LYS A 63 -7.29 -6.32 8.92
CA LYS A 63 -8.26 -5.66 9.80
C LYS A 63 -7.96 -4.18 9.97
N GLU A 64 -6.69 -3.80 10.12
CA GLU A 64 -6.29 -2.40 10.24
C GLU A 64 -6.70 -1.60 9.00
N VAL A 65 -6.39 -2.11 7.81
CA VAL A 65 -6.72 -1.43 6.55
C VAL A 65 -8.23 -1.37 6.33
N ALA A 66 -8.94 -2.48 6.58
CA ALA A 66 -10.39 -2.55 6.43
C ALA A 66 -11.11 -1.54 7.33
N ASP A 67 -10.64 -1.40 8.58
CA ASP A 67 -11.25 -0.52 9.58
C ASP A 67 -10.87 0.97 9.36
N ASN A 68 -9.69 1.26 8.76
CA ASN A 68 -9.17 2.63 8.66
C ASN A 68 -9.19 3.25 7.27
N ARG A 69 -9.59 2.54 6.20
CA ARG A 69 -9.61 3.08 4.81
C ARG A 69 -10.44 4.37 4.63
N GLY A 70 -11.40 4.64 5.51
CA GLY A 70 -12.19 5.88 5.53
C GLY A 70 -11.65 6.96 6.49
N SER A 71 -10.62 6.64 7.28
CA SER A 71 -10.03 7.55 8.27
C SER A 71 -9.08 8.54 7.62
N LEU A 72 -9.37 9.84 7.74
CA LEU A 72 -8.51 10.91 7.22
C LEU A 72 -7.12 10.93 7.89
N ALA A 73 -7.06 10.66 9.20
CA ALA A 73 -5.81 10.68 9.94
C ALA A 73 -4.90 9.51 9.51
N TRP A 74 -5.46 8.31 9.44
CA TRP A 74 -4.73 7.13 8.99
C TRP A 74 -4.31 7.26 7.53
N GLY A 75 -5.22 7.69 6.66
CA GLY A 75 -4.93 7.94 5.25
C GLY A 75 -3.81 8.96 5.06
N ARG A 76 -3.81 10.07 5.81
CA ARG A 76 -2.72 11.07 5.73
C ARG A 76 -1.37 10.48 6.15
N ALA A 77 -1.32 9.71 7.23
CA ALA A 77 -0.09 9.07 7.69
C ALA A 77 0.43 8.06 6.65
N MET A 78 -0.46 7.23 6.09
CA MET A 78 -0.08 6.24 5.09
C MET A 78 0.37 6.89 3.76
N ALA A 79 -0.31 7.96 3.35
CA ALA A 79 0.08 8.74 2.19
C ALA A 79 1.48 9.34 2.36
N GLU A 80 1.78 9.93 3.51
CA GLU A 80 3.11 10.51 3.76
C GLU A 80 4.19 9.43 3.78
N ARG A 81 3.96 8.31 4.49
CA ARG A 81 4.86 7.15 4.48
C ARG A 81 5.17 6.70 3.04
N THR A 82 4.13 6.53 2.22
CA THR A 82 4.26 6.10 0.82
C THR A 82 5.11 7.06 -0.01
N ARG A 83 4.89 8.36 0.15
CA ARG A 83 5.64 9.41 -0.56
C ARG A 83 7.10 9.45 -0.14
N VAL A 84 7.39 9.31 1.16
CA VAL A 84 8.78 9.22 1.65
C VAL A 84 9.52 8.05 1.00
N MET A 85 8.94 6.85 1.01
CA MET A 85 9.57 5.68 0.36
C MET A 85 9.74 5.87 -1.15
N ALA A 86 8.78 6.50 -1.84
CA ALA A 86 8.89 6.77 -3.27
C ALA A 86 10.02 7.78 -3.60
N ARG A 87 10.25 8.77 -2.73
CA ARG A 87 11.38 9.71 -2.84
C ARG A 87 12.71 9.00 -2.61
N GLU A 88 12.80 8.17 -1.58
CA GLU A 88 14.01 7.41 -1.26
C GLU A 88 14.42 6.50 -2.43
N LEU A 89 13.45 5.86 -3.09
CA LEU A 89 13.65 5.08 -4.31
C LEU A 89 14.20 5.87 -5.50
N THR A 90 13.84 7.15 -5.60
CA THR A 90 14.27 8.03 -6.70
C THR A 90 15.65 8.64 -6.44
N SER A 91 16.01 8.81 -5.17
CA SER A 91 17.32 9.36 -4.75
C SER A 91 18.42 8.31 -4.59
N SER A 92 18.06 7.03 -4.57
CA SER A 92 19.01 5.91 -4.53
C SER A 92 19.54 5.56 -5.91
#